data_AF-A0A662JK50-F1
#
_entry.id   AF-A0A662JK50-F1
#
_cell.length_a   1.000
_cell.length_b   1.000
_cell.length_c   1.000
_cell.angle_alpha   90.00
_cell.angle_beta   90.00
_cell.angle_gamma   90.00
#
_symmetry.space_group_name_H-M   'P 1'
#
loop_
_entity.id
_entity.type
_entity.pdbx_description
1 polymer ?
#
loop_
_entity_poly.entity_id
_entity_poly.type
_entity_poly.pdbx_seq_one_letter_code
_entity_poly.pdbx_strand_id
1 'polypeptide(L)'
;MGLLKAIYLLMNASTLAEDWVDKPLELLDKIMTGIRAMLSKTLVEITSIAVEAARLSYVAMAIIGLLLWASGFSPYTGRRLMIGAVILAMVTELLM
;
A
#
# COMPACT_ATOMS: atom_id res chain seq x y z
N MET A 1 14.96 61.26 -8.23
CA MET A 1 15.75 60.00 -8.20
C MET A 1 15.50 59.13 -6.96
N GLY A 2 15.31 59.69 -5.75
CA GLY A 2 15.21 58.89 -4.50
C GLY A 2 13.93 58.06 -4.30
N LEU A 3 12.76 58.59 -4.69
CA LEU A 3 11.46 57.90 -4.51
C LEU A 3 11.34 56.60 -5.32
N LEU A 4 11.79 56.61 -6.58
CA LEU A 4 11.81 55.42 -7.42
C LEU A 4 12.69 54.29 -6.84
N LYS A 5 13.83 54.67 -6.26
CA LYS A 5 14.73 53.70 -5.60
C LYS A 5 14.11 53.12 -4.33
N ALA A 6 13.40 53.94 -3.55
CA ALA A 6 12.68 53.48 -2.37
C ALA A 6 11.55 52.50 -2.72
N ILE A 7 10.78 52.77 -3.78
CA ILE A 7 9.72 51.87 -4.27
C ILE A 7 10.34 50.54 -4.73
N TYR A 8 11.43 50.57 -5.48
CA TYR A 8 12.11 49.36 -5.96
C TYR A 8 12.63 48.49 -4.81
N LEU A 9 13.20 49.11 -3.76
CA LEU A 9 13.68 48.40 -2.58
C LEU A 9 12.55 47.76 -1.78
N LEU A 10 11.42 48.45 -1.64
CA LEU A 10 10.24 47.91 -0.95
C LEU A 10 9.64 46.74 -1.74
N MET A 11 9.54 46.87 -3.07
CA MET A 11 8.99 45.82 -3.93
C MET A 11 9.88 44.57 -3.92
N ASN A 12 11.20 44.73 -3.95
CA ASN A 12 12.14 43.61 -3.83
C ASN A 12 12.11 42.96 -2.44
N ALA A 13 11.92 43.74 -1.37
CA ALA A 13 11.80 43.20 -0.02
C ALA A 13 10.51 42.39 0.16
N SER A 14 9.38 42.83 -0.42
CA SER A 14 8.13 42.08 -0.39
C SER A 14 8.21 40.79 -1.18
N THR A 15 8.82 40.80 -2.38
CA THR A 15 8.98 39.57 -3.17
C THR A 15 9.90 38.57 -2.49
N LEU A 16 10.99 39.03 -1.86
CA LEU A 16 11.86 38.13 -1.10
C LEU A 16 11.11 37.51 0.08
N ALA A 17 10.33 38.30 0.82
CA ALA A 17 9.58 37.80 1.96
C ALA A 17 8.54 36.72 1.59
N GLU A 18 7.88 36.87 0.44
CA GLU A 18 6.94 35.89 -0.13
C GLU A 18 7.69 34.59 -0.54
N ASP A 19 8.82 34.73 -1.22
CA ASP A 19 9.67 33.63 -1.70
C ASP A 19 10.27 32.78 -0.56
N TRP A 20 10.54 33.38 0.62
CA TRP A 20 10.99 32.67 1.82
C TRP A 20 9.89 31.86 2.52
N VAL A 21 8.62 32.20 2.30
CA VAL A 21 7.48 31.49 2.89
C VAL A 21 7.00 30.38 1.96
N ASP A 22 6.91 30.64 0.66
CA ASP A 22 6.30 29.70 -0.30
C ASP A 22 7.22 28.53 -0.65
N LYS A 23 8.53 28.77 -0.81
CA LYS A 23 9.50 27.71 -1.10
C LYS A 23 9.52 26.56 -0.08
N PRO A 24 9.59 26.80 1.24
CA PRO A 24 9.53 25.71 2.21
C PRO A 24 8.17 25.02 2.23
N LEU A 25 7.06 25.74 2.03
CA LEU A 25 5.72 25.15 1.91
C LEU A 25 5.63 24.18 0.71
N GLU A 26 6.12 24.58 -0.46
CA GLU A 26 6.16 23.73 -1.65
C GLU A 26 7.04 22.48 -1.45
N LEU A 27 8.17 22.61 -0.74
CA LEU A 27 9.03 21.48 -0.42
C LEU A 27 8.34 20.50 0.52
N LEU A 28 7.63 21.00 1.53
CA LEU A 28 6.84 20.18 2.45
C LEU A 28 5.71 19.45 1.72
N ASP A 29 5.00 20.13 0.82
CA ASP A 29 3.93 19.52 0.03
C ASP A 29 4.45 18.44 -0.91
N LYS A 30 5.61 18.65 -1.55
CA LYS A 30 6.26 17.61 -2.37
C LYS A 30 6.65 16.39 -1.54
N ILE A 31 7.24 16.60 -0.35
CA ILE A 31 7.62 15.50 0.55
C ILE A 31 6.38 14.75 1.02
N MET A 32 5.33 15.47 1.45
CA MET A 32 4.08 14.88 1.94
C MET A 32 3.38 14.08 0.84
N THR A 33 3.34 14.61 -0.38
CA THR A 33 2.79 13.92 -1.55
C THR A 33 3.60 12.67 -1.88
N GLY A 34 4.94 12.75 -1.84
CA GLY A 34 5.82 11.61 -2.02
C GLY A 34 5.59 10.51 -0.97
N ILE A 35 5.50 10.87 0.31
CA ILE A 35 5.21 9.94 1.41
C ILE A 35 3.84 9.29 1.22
N ARG A 36 2.80 10.07 0.89
CA ARG A 36 1.46 9.55 0.64
C ARG A 36 1.43 8.59 -0.56
N ALA A 37 2.14 8.92 -1.64
CA ALA A 37 2.25 8.05 -2.81
C ALA A 37 2.96 6.73 -2.48
N MET A 38 4.06 6.79 -1.72
CA MET A 38 4.77 5.59 -1.27
C MET A 38 3.91 4.73 -0.35
N LEU A 39 3.29 5.32 0.68
CA LEU A 39 2.45 4.61 1.63
C LEU A 39 1.25 3.93 0.95
N SER A 40 0.53 4.66 0.09
CA SER A 40 -0.61 4.09 -0.63
C SER A 40 -0.19 2.95 -1.56
N LYS A 41 0.93 3.10 -2.28
CA LYS A 41 1.46 2.05 -3.14
C LYS A 41 1.88 0.82 -2.34
N THR A 42 2.62 1.00 -1.24
CA THR A 42 3.06 -0.11 -0.39
C THR A 42 1.88 -0.85 0.24
N LEU A 43 0.85 -0.14 0.70
CA LEU A 43 -0.35 -0.77 1.26
C LEU A 43 -1.06 -1.65 0.23
N VAL A 44 -1.20 -1.17 -1.00
CA VAL A 44 -1.81 -1.94 -2.11
C VAL A 44 -0.96 -3.14 -2.47
N GLU A 45 0.36 -2.99 -2.54
CA GLU A 45 1.29 -4.10 -2.82
C GLU A 45 1.24 -5.17 -1.73
N ILE A 46 1.20 -4.79 -0.44
CA ILE A 46 1.07 -5.75 0.67
C ILE A 46 -0.23 -6.54 0.55
N THR A 47 -1.35 -5.87 0.25
CA THR A 47 -2.63 -6.59 0.07
C THR A 47 -2.59 -7.52 -1.13
N SER A 48 -1.97 -7.12 -2.23
CA SER A 48 -1.79 -7.96 -3.42
C SER A 48 -0.99 -9.22 -3.09
N ILE A 49 0.14 -9.06 -2.39
CA ILE A 49 0.99 -10.18 -1.99
C ILE A 49 0.24 -11.11 -1.04
N ALA A 50 -0.53 -10.57 -0.09
CA ALA A 50 -1.33 -11.38 0.84
C ALA A 50 -2.38 -12.23 0.12
N VAL A 51 -3.07 -11.66 -0.87
CA VAL A 51 -4.05 -12.38 -1.70
C VAL A 51 -3.38 -13.49 -2.52
N GLU A 52 -2.21 -13.20 -3.11
CA GLU A 52 -1.46 -14.19 -3.88
C GLU A 52 -0.93 -15.34 -2.99
N ALA A 53 -0.44 -15.02 -1.79
CA ALA A 53 -0.02 -16.01 -0.80
C ALA A 53 -1.20 -16.88 -0.31
N ALA A 54 -2.36 -16.27 -0.09
CA ALA A 54 -3.58 -17.00 0.25
C ALA A 54 -4.02 -17.93 -0.88
N ARG A 55 -3.86 -17.51 -2.15
CA ARG A 55 -4.10 -18.34 -3.33
C ARG A 55 -3.23 -19.59 -3.32
N LEU A 56 -1.94 -19.42 -3.13
CA LEU A 56 -1.00 -20.56 -3.06
C LEU A 56 -1.35 -21.49 -1.90
N SER A 57 -1.74 -20.92 -0.76
CA SER A 57 -2.08 -21.66 0.45
C SER A 57 -3.31 -22.54 0.30
N TYR A 58 -4.43 -22.03 -0.24
CA TYR A 58 -5.63 -22.86 -0.39
C TYR A 58 -5.41 -24.00 -1.39
N VAL A 59 -4.63 -23.78 -2.46
CA VAL A 59 -4.31 -24.82 -3.44
C VAL A 59 -3.49 -25.92 -2.76
N ALA A 60 -2.44 -25.55 -2.01
CA ALA A 60 -1.61 -26.50 -1.28
C ALA A 60 -2.43 -27.27 -0.24
N MET A 61 -3.27 -26.58 0.54
CA MET A 61 -4.15 -27.20 1.54
C MET A 61 -5.15 -28.17 0.91
N ALA A 62 -5.71 -27.85 -0.27
CA ALA A 62 -6.62 -28.73 -0.98
C ALA A 62 -5.91 -30.02 -1.42
N ILE A 63 -4.71 -29.89 -2.01
CA ILE A 63 -3.93 -31.04 -2.47
C ILE A 63 -3.49 -31.92 -1.29
N ILE A 64 -2.89 -31.32 -0.26
CA ILE A 64 -2.42 -32.05 0.93
C ILE A 64 -3.62 -32.68 1.66
N GLY A 65 -4.71 -31.95 1.79
CA GLY A 65 -5.94 -32.43 2.41
C GLY A 65 -6.53 -33.64 1.70
N LEU A 66 -6.58 -33.58 0.35
CA LEU A 66 -7.03 -34.69 -0.48
C LEU A 66 -6.12 -35.91 -0.34
N LEU A 67 -4.79 -35.71 -0.37
CA LEU A 67 -3.81 -36.79 -0.22
C LEU A 67 -3.91 -37.48 1.15
N LEU A 68 -3.99 -36.70 2.23
CA LEU A 68 -4.15 -37.24 3.59
C LEU A 68 -5.47 -37.97 3.80
N TRP A 69 -6.52 -37.53 3.11
CA TRP A 69 -7.83 -38.18 3.14
C TRP A 69 -7.85 -39.47 2.33
N ALA A 70 -7.31 -39.46 1.11
CA ALA A 70 -7.28 -40.61 0.21
C ALA A 70 -6.32 -41.72 0.67
N SER A 71 -5.17 -41.35 1.25
CA SER A 71 -4.19 -42.33 1.77
C SER A 71 -4.61 -43.00 3.07
N GLY A 72 -5.63 -42.48 3.76
CA GLY A 72 -6.05 -43.00 5.06
C GLY A 72 -5.06 -42.77 6.21
N PHE A 73 -3.93 -42.09 5.97
CA PHE A 73 -2.93 -41.81 7.00
C PHE A 73 -3.49 -40.90 8.11
N SER A 74 -4.18 -39.82 7.73
CA SER A 74 -4.86 -38.94 8.68
C SER A 74 -6.10 -38.31 8.05
N PRO A 75 -7.18 -39.09 7.86
CA PRO A 75 -8.35 -38.63 7.11
C PRO A 75 -9.10 -37.49 7.80
N TYR A 76 -9.04 -37.42 9.13
CA TYR A 76 -9.65 -36.32 9.89
C TYR A 76 -8.91 -35.00 9.66
N THR A 77 -7.58 -35.01 9.67
CA THR A 77 -6.74 -33.86 9.34
C THR A 77 -6.91 -33.45 7.88
N GLY A 78 -6.95 -34.43 6.97
CA GLY A 78 -7.20 -34.19 5.54
C GLY A 78 -8.52 -33.46 5.28
N ARG A 79 -9.62 -33.91 5.93
CA ARG A 79 -10.92 -33.23 5.86
C ARG A 79 -10.87 -31.80 6.40
N ARG A 80 -10.21 -31.57 7.53
CA ARG A 80 -10.04 -30.22 8.10
C ARG A 80 -9.28 -29.29 7.14
N LEU A 81 -8.23 -29.79 6.48
CA LEU A 81 -7.47 -29.02 5.50
C LEU A 81 -8.31 -28.71 4.25
N MET A 82 -9.09 -29.66 3.75
CA MET A 82 -10.00 -29.42 2.61
C MET A 82 -11.07 -28.38 2.96
N ILE A 83 -11.67 -28.43 4.14
CA ILE A 83 -12.64 -27.42 4.59
C ILE A 83 -11.97 -26.04 4.70
N GLY A 84 -10.78 -25.97 5.30
CA GLY A 84 -10.00 -24.75 5.39
C GLY A 84 -9.65 -24.18 4.03
N ALA A 85 -9.26 -25.03 3.07
CA ALA A 85 -8.98 -24.62 1.70
C ALA A 85 -10.22 -24.04 1.00
N VAL A 86 -11.39 -24.65 1.17
CA VAL A 86 -12.65 -24.17 0.59
C VAL A 86 -13.07 -22.82 1.18
N ILE A 87 -12.96 -22.65 2.50
CA ILE A 87 -13.25 -21.37 3.16
C ILE A 87 -12.27 -20.30 2.68
N LEU A 88 -10.97 -20.60 2.66
CA LEU A 88 -9.95 -19.64 2.24
C LEU A 88 -10.13 -19.26 0.78
N ALA A 89 -10.44 -20.22 -0.10
CA ALA A 89 -10.73 -19.99 -1.51
C ALA A 89 -11.93 -19.04 -1.69
N MET A 90 -13.03 -19.27 -0.97
CA MET A 90 -14.18 -18.36 -1.00
C MET A 90 -13.82 -16.94 -0.56
N VAL A 91 -13.07 -16.80 0.54
CA VAL A 91 -12.66 -15.49 1.05
C VAL A 91 -11.75 -14.78 0.04
N THR A 92 -10.78 -15.47 -0.55
CA THR A 92 -9.88 -14.88 -1.55
C THR A 92 -10.59 -14.47 -2.83
N GLU A 93 -11.57 -15.25 -3.29
CA GLU A 93 -12.32 -14.95 -4.51
C GLU A 93 -13.27 -13.76 -4.33
N LEU A 94 -13.75 -13.52 -3.10
CA LEU A 94 -14.55 -12.33 -2.77
C LEU A 94 -13.71 -11.06 -2.62
N LEU A 95 -12.41 -11.22 -2.33
CA LEU A 95 -11.45 -10.12 -2.15
C LEU A 95 -10.81 -9.67 -3.48
N MET A 96 -10.85 -10.52 -4.51
CA MET A 96 -10.38 -10.26 -5.86
C MET A 96 -11.46 -9.62 -6.73
#